data_AF-A0A2E9GTB7-F1
#
_entry.id   AF-A0A2E9GTB7-F1
#
_cell.length_a   1.000
_cell.length_b   1.000
_cell.length_c   1.000
_cell.angle_alpha   90.00
_cell.angle_beta   90.00
_cell.angle_gamma   90.00
#
_symmetry.space_group_name_H-M   'P 1'
#
loop_
_entity.id
_entity.type
_entity.pdbx_description
1 polymer ?
#
loop_
_entity_poly.entity_id
_entity_poly.type
_entity_poly.pdbx_seq_one_letter_code
_entity_poly.pdbx_strand_id
1 'polypeptide(L)'
;MSQGEWARRLVSVLELERALPPEPQPSDLSGLLCPDQAEIRIGAGRRSLPAGESFSAVAHPGAPSRPQRPVRVVLRVPVTALYQLTVTGAGRQRWLIDGHPVGHLDLSVLGAAQAGGVVPLRAGPHEVSGYLAGRARVDRVELAAHHTLCIAPADGWHASRALRYGAFARTLVRSFDLDRRLPVIAEETFRVEGEHFDGASEIVAGVPSGLGGGGSAGVPSGLGSPASGGGWAEAASSPEEFTWSIWLDEPRVVTLRARTRGTPEQFWSIDGRYRATLQPDAFPGLFTWNRVFTLPLSAGRHVVRARVAPGTAIDLVEMVPHRSTDADYARVLMGLGFRGDVPATPMTRARVRAELTGASFGRLTQGFWRKLAGDRRDHPLVLVDLEPQRATSGPLAPLLPGEF
;
A
#
# COMPACT_ATOMS: atom_id res chain seq x y z
N MET A 1 -11.10 -26.02 -16.20
CA MET A 1 -11.46 -25.46 -14.87
C MET A 1 -11.98 -24.06 -15.07
N SER A 2 -12.84 -23.56 -14.18
CA SER A 2 -13.38 -22.19 -14.31
C SER A 2 -12.47 -21.15 -13.64
N GLN A 3 -12.69 -19.87 -13.95
CA GLN A 3 -12.03 -18.78 -13.23
C GLN A 3 -12.45 -18.71 -11.76
N GLY A 4 -13.70 -19.07 -11.42
CA GLY A 4 -14.14 -19.13 -10.02
C GLY A 4 -13.38 -20.20 -9.21
N GLU A 5 -13.17 -21.37 -9.81
CA GLU A 5 -12.32 -22.41 -9.22
C GLU A 5 -10.86 -21.95 -9.05
N TRP A 6 -10.37 -21.15 -10.01
CA TRP A 6 -9.02 -20.59 -9.94
C TRP A 6 -8.88 -19.53 -8.85
N ALA A 7 -9.81 -18.57 -8.77
CA ALA A 7 -9.81 -17.54 -7.74
C ALA A 7 -9.79 -18.16 -6.33
N ARG A 8 -10.59 -19.20 -6.09
CA ARG A 8 -10.60 -19.94 -4.82
C ARG A 8 -9.24 -20.56 -4.52
N ARG A 9 -8.62 -21.22 -5.52
CA ARG A 9 -7.28 -21.80 -5.37
C ARG A 9 -6.24 -20.73 -5.09
N LEU A 10 -6.31 -19.60 -5.80
CA LEU A 10 -5.36 -18.50 -5.67
C LEU A 10 -5.44 -17.88 -4.27
N VAL A 11 -6.65 -17.60 -3.77
CA VAL A 11 -6.86 -17.13 -2.40
C VAL A 11 -6.26 -18.09 -1.36
N SER A 12 -6.43 -19.40 -1.56
CA SER A 12 -5.90 -20.40 -0.63
C SER A 12 -4.37 -20.50 -0.66
N VAL A 13 -3.75 -20.54 -1.84
CA VAL A 13 -2.26 -20.58 -1.94
C VAL A 13 -1.59 -19.27 -1.52
N LEU A 14 -2.34 -18.17 -1.56
CA LEU A 14 -1.93 -16.88 -1.02
C LEU A 14 -2.40 -16.69 0.43
N GLU A 15 -2.85 -17.76 1.12
CA GLU A 15 -3.40 -17.84 2.49
C GLU A 15 -4.29 -16.64 2.92
N LEU A 16 -5.09 -16.10 2.00
CA LEU A 16 -6.03 -14.99 2.26
C LEU A 16 -7.37 -15.46 2.82
N GLU A 17 -7.55 -16.78 2.95
CA GLU A 17 -8.82 -17.45 3.30
C GLU A 17 -9.34 -17.14 4.70
N ARG A 18 -8.50 -16.64 5.62
CA ARG A 18 -8.91 -16.32 7.00
C ARG A 18 -10.02 -15.27 7.10
N ALA A 19 -10.15 -14.39 6.10
CA ALA A 19 -11.19 -13.37 6.06
C ALA A 19 -12.49 -13.84 5.40
N LEU A 20 -12.52 -15.04 4.82
CA LEU A 20 -13.69 -15.54 4.13
C LEU A 20 -14.74 -16.07 5.12
N PRO A 21 -16.04 -15.92 4.81
CA PRO A 21 -17.08 -16.66 5.51
C PRO A 21 -16.96 -18.16 5.21
N PRO A 22 -17.61 -19.04 6.01
CA PRO A 22 -17.59 -20.49 5.78
C PRO A 22 -18.00 -20.90 4.35
N GLU A 23 -18.93 -20.15 3.76
CA GLU A 23 -19.40 -20.34 2.39
C GLU A 23 -19.12 -19.08 1.53
N PRO A 24 -17.88 -18.93 1.02
CA PRO A 24 -17.50 -17.72 0.30
C PRO A 24 -18.18 -17.65 -1.06
N GLN A 25 -18.80 -16.50 -1.33
CA GLN A 25 -19.35 -16.18 -2.64
C GLN A 25 -18.21 -15.82 -3.61
N PRO A 26 -18.43 -15.92 -4.94
CA PRO A 26 -17.43 -15.48 -5.91
C PRO A 26 -17.02 -14.01 -5.74
N SER A 27 -17.91 -13.17 -5.22
CA SER A 27 -17.64 -11.77 -4.88
C SER A 27 -16.61 -11.61 -3.77
N ASP A 28 -16.66 -12.43 -2.72
CA ASP A 28 -15.70 -12.39 -1.62
C ASP A 28 -14.30 -12.74 -2.11
N LEU A 29 -14.20 -13.79 -2.93
CA LEU A 29 -12.93 -14.23 -3.53
C LEU A 29 -12.32 -13.13 -4.42
N SER A 30 -13.13 -12.56 -5.31
CA SER A 30 -12.63 -11.50 -6.20
C SER A 30 -12.31 -10.20 -5.48
N GLY A 31 -12.99 -9.89 -4.37
CA GLY A 31 -12.73 -8.67 -3.59
C GLY A 31 -11.39 -8.75 -2.83
N LEU A 32 -11.06 -9.93 -2.28
CA LEU A 32 -9.73 -10.19 -1.71
C LEU A 32 -8.61 -10.10 -2.76
N LEU A 33 -8.89 -10.52 -3.99
CA LEU A 33 -7.89 -10.52 -5.06
C LEU A 33 -7.78 -9.16 -5.76
N CYS A 34 -8.86 -8.40 -5.90
CA CYS A 34 -8.87 -7.10 -6.55
C CYS A 34 -10.00 -6.20 -5.99
N PRO A 35 -9.67 -5.23 -5.13
CA PRO A 35 -10.65 -4.29 -4.58
C PRO A 35 -11.42 -3.50 -5.64
N ASP A 36 -10.76 -3.10 -6.74
CA ASP A 36 -11.39 -2.35 -7.85
C ASP A 36 -12.60 -3.09 -8.43
N GLN A 37 -12.53 -4.42 -8.49
CA GLN A 37 -13.65 -5.21 -9.00
C GLN A 37 -14.82 -5.31 -8.00
N ALA A 38 -14.53 -5.35 -6.70
CA ALA A 38 -15.58 -5.31 -5.68
C ALA A 38 -16.33 -3.97 -5.73
N GLU A 39 -15.61 -2.87 -5.95
CA GLU A 39 -16.16 -1.54 -6.12
C GLU A 39 -17.07 -1.41 -7.33
N ILE A 40 -16.61 -1.83 -8.52
CA ILE A 40 -17.42 -1.78 -9.75
C ILE A 40 -18.77 -2.50 -9.56
N ARG A 41 -18.77 -3.66 -8.87
CA ARG A 41 -20.01 -4.42 -8.64
C ARG A 41 -20.97 -3.73 -7.68
N ILE A 42 -20.47 -3.08 -6.63
CA ILE A 42 -21.33 -2.28 -5.73
C ILE A 42 -21.89 -1.07 -6.47
N GLY A 43 -21.05 -0.36 -7.23
CA GLY A 43 -21.46 0.77 -8.07
C GLY A 43 -22.40 0.39 -9.22
N ALA A 44 -22.48 -0.89 -9.59
CA ALA A 44 -23.48 -1.39 -10.54
C ALA A 44 -24.84 -1.70 -9.86
N GLY A 45 -24.85 -1.92 -8.53
CA GLY A 45 -26.06 -2.21 -7.75
C GLY A 45 -26.70 -0.98 -7.08
N ARG A 46 -26.02 0.17 -7.06
CA ARG A 46 -26.50 1.49 -6.60
C ARG A 46 -25.83 2.57 -7.47
N ARG A 47 -26.49 3.73 -7.69
CA ARG A 47 -25.96 4.88 -8.47
C ARG A 47 -24.44 4.99 -8.34
N SER A 48 -23.75 4.87 -9.48
CA SER A 48 -22.31 5.07 -9.67
C SER A 48 -21.70 5.90 -8.53
N LEU A 49 -20.94 5.26 -7.64
CA LEU A 49 -20.17 6.00 -6.66
C LEU A 49 -19.19 6.90 -7.43
N PRO A 50 -19.02 8.18 -7.03
CA PRO A 50 -18.02 9.04 -7.66
C PRO A 50 -16.64 8.39 -7.54
N ALA A 51 -15.87 8.42 -8.62
CA ALA A 51 -14.45 8.09 -8.57
C ALA A 51 -13.79 8.97 -7.48
N GLY A 52 -13.22 8.35 -6.44
CA GLY A 52 -12.50 9.07 -5.37
C GLY A 52 -13.11 8.98 -3.97
N GLU A 53 -14.29 8.40 -3.78
CA GLU A 53 -14.69 7.89 -2.45
C GLU A 53 -13.98 6.56 -2.22
N SER A 54 -12.75 6.64 -1.70
CA SER A 54 -11.93 5.47 -1.35
C SER A 54 -12.77 4.48 -0.57
N PHE A 55 -12.71 3.19 -0.94
CA PHE A 55 -13.28 2.07 -0.19
C PHE A 55 -12.59 2.00 1.17
N SER A 56 -13.04 2.87 2.05
CA SER A 56 -12.33 3.28 3.24
C SER A 56 -13.31 3.58 4.36
N ALA A 57 -12.85 3.35 5.58
CA ALA A 57 -13.58 3.66 6.80
C ALA A 57 -12.67 4.54 7.66
N VAL A 58 -13.22 5.67 8.12
CA VAL A 58 -12.46 6.70 8.83
C VAL A 58 -13.07 6.94 10.20
N ALA A 59 -12.22 7.14 11.21
CA ALA A 59 -12.61 7.63 12.52
C ALA A 59 -11.65 8.72 13.00
N HIS A 60 -12.18 9.62 13.83
CA HIS A 60 -11.41 10.66 14.52
C HIS A 60 -11.47 10.34 16.02
N PRO A 61 -10.60 9.44 16.51
CA PRO A 61 -10.63 9.05 17.91
C PRO A 61 -10.35 10.25 18.82
N GLY A 62 -11.11 10.36 19.91
CA GLY A 62 -10.77 11.26 21.00
C GLY A 62 -9.55 10.77 21.79
N ALA A 63 -8.99 11.66 22.62
CA ALA A 63 -7.93 11.30 23.54
C ALA A 63 -8.37 10.11 24.45
N PRO A 64 -7.47 9.15 24.74
CA PRO A 64 -7.82 8.03 25.60
C PRO A 64 -8.22 8.54 26.98
N SER A 65 -9.26 7.95 27.56
CA SER A 65 -9.79 8.37 28.87
C SER A 65 -8.79 8.18 30.01
N ARG A 66 -7.75 7.36 29.81
CA ARG A 66 -6.63 7.11 30.75
C ARG A 66 -5.33 6.83 29.99
N PRO A 67 -4.15 7.24 30.48
CA PRO A 67 -2.85 7.12 29.79
C PRO A 67 -2.41 5.70 29.39
N GLN A 68 -2.99 4.66 30.00
CA GLN A 68 -2.64 3.26 29.76
C GLN A 68 -3.72 2.46 29.01
N ARG A 69 -4.88 3.07 28.70
CA ARG A 69 -5.92 2.39 27.92
C ARG A 69 -5.69 2.62 26.43
N PRO A 70 -5.85 1.58 25.58
CA PRO A 70 -5.76 1.78 24.15
C PRO A 70 -6.92 2.67 23.68
N VAL A 71 -6.64 3.50 22.68
CA VAL A 71 -7.68 4.11 21.84
C VAL A 71 -8.39 2.98 21.10
N ARG A 72 -9.73 3.02 21.04
CA ARG A 72 -10.52 2.02 20.32
C ARG A 72 -11.56 2.70 19.45
N VAL A 73 -11.66 2.24 18.21
CA VAL A 73 -12.70 2.65 17.26
C VAL A 73 -13.24 1.41 16.56
N VAL A 74 -14.51 1.45 16.18
CA VAL A 74 -15.12 0.43 15.31
C VAL A 74 -15.31 1.03 13.93
N LEU A 75 -14.61 0.47 12.95
CA LEU A 75 -14.68 0.89 11.56
C LEU A 75 -15.47 -0.14 10.76
N ARG A 76 -16.45 0.31 9.98
CA ARG A 76 -17.25 -0.57 9.11
C ARG A 76 -16.72 -0.50 7.69
N VAL A 77 -16.08 -1.56 7.22
CA VAL A 77 -15.58 -1.64 5.85
C VAL A 77 -16.68 -2.15 4.91
N PRO A 78 -16.81 -1.58 3.69
CA PRO A 78 -17.95 -1.83 2.82
C PRO A 78 -17.87 -3.19 2.09
N VAL A 79 -16.68 -3.76 1.91
CA VAL A 79 -16.44 -4.99 1.14
C VAL A 79 -15.40 -5.88 1.78
N THR A 80 -15.49 -7.18 1.47
CA THR A 80 -14.40 -8.13 1.72
C THR A 80 -13.24 -7.82 0.79
N ALA A 81 -12.09 -7.40 1.33
CA ALA A 81 -10.90 -7.00 0.58
C ALA A 81 -9.65 -7.01 1.47
N LEU A 82 -8.49 -6.74 0.88
CA LEU A 82 -7.28 -6.39 1.63
C LEU A 82 -7.35 -4.91 2.03
N TYR A 83 -7.09 -4.61 3.30
CA TYR A 83 -7.09 -3.24 3.83
C TYR A 83 -5.73 -2.90 4.44
N GLN A 84 -5.35 -1.64 4.30
CA GLN A 84 -4.17 -1.07 4.93
C GLN A 84 -4.62 0.00 5.93
N LEU A 85 -4.01 -0.02 7.12
CA LEU A 85 -4.23 1.00 8.14
C LEU A 85 -3.37 2.22 7.84
N THR A 86 -3.97 3.40 7.86
CA THR A 86 -3.28 4.69 7.89
C THR A 86 -3.68 5.43 9.16
N VAL A 87 -2.70 5.98 9.86
CA VAL A 87 -2.91 6.77 11.08
C VAL A 87 -2.30 8.15 10.88
N THR A 88 -3.02 9.18 11.29
CA THR A 88 -2.56 10.57 11.30
C THR A 88 -2.50 11.05 12.74
N GLY A 89 -1.47 11.82 13.09
CA GLY A 89 -1.16 12.15 14.47
C GLY A 89 0.31 12.46 14.71
N ALA A 90 0.80 12.16 15.89
CA ALA A 90 2.21 12.31 16.24
C ALA A 90 2.73 11.22 17.16
N GLY A 91 4.05 11.03 17.14
CA GLY A 91 4.76 10.09 18.00
C GLY A 91 4.59 8.64 17.57
N ARG A 92 5.16 7.74 18.38
CA ARG A 92 5.17 6.30 18.13
C ARG A 92 3.95 5.61 18.71
N GLN A 93 3.38 4.70 17.94
CA GLN A 93 2.13 4.03 18.26
C GLN A 93 2.17 2.57 17.81
N ARG A 94 1.44 1.70 18.51
CA ARG A 94 1.22 0.30 18.10
C ARG A 94 -0.25 0.07 17.83
N TRP A 95 -0.57 -0.52 16.69
CA TRP A 95 -1.96 -0.71 16.27
C TRP A 95 -2.31 -2.17 16.05
N LEU A 96 -3.58 -2.49 16.33
CA LEU A 96 -4.17 -3.81 16.13
C LEU A 96 -5.51 -3.67 15.41
N ILE A 97 -5.82 -4.65 14.56
CA ILE A 97 -7.13 -4.84 13.92
C ILE A 97 -7.66 -6.20 14.36
N ASP A 98 -8.84 -6.24 14.97
CA ASP A 98 -9.47 -7.44 15.54
C ASP A 98 -8.49 -8.25 16.42
N GLY A 99 -7.72 -7.53 17.25
CA GLY A 99 -6.72 -8.13 18.15
C GLY A 99 -5.41 -8.59 17.48
N HIS A 100 -5.26 -8.44 16.17
CA HIS A 100 -4.04 -8.80 15.44
C HIS A 100 -3.16 -7.56 15.21
N PRO A 101 -1.86 -7.59 15.59
CA PRO A 101 -0.97 -6.45 15.40
C PRO A 101 -0.70 -6.20 13.92
N VAL A 102 -0.72 -4.92 13.52
CA VAL A 102 -0.43 -4.48 12.14
C VAL A 102 0.88 -3.69 12.01
N GLY A 103 1.59 -3.50 13.13
CA GLY A 103 2.93 -2.90 13.18
C GLY A 103 3.06 -1.77 14.21
N HIS A 104 4.29 -1.27 14.33
CA HIS A 104 4.60 -0.01 15.00
C HIS A 104 4.63 1.11 13.97
N LEU A 105 4.00 2.22 14.30
CA LEU A 105 3.88 3.39 13.42
C LEU A 105 4.62 4.56 14.07
N ASP A 106 5.55 5.18 13.34
CA ASP A 106 6.21 6.42 13.74
C ASP A 106 5.70 7.59 12.89
N LEU A 107 4.85 8.42 13.47
CA LEU A 107 4.21 9.54 12.77
C LEU A 107 5.04 10.82 12.84
N SER A 108 6.23 10.79 13.44
CA SER A 108 6.94 12.01 13.86
C SER A 108 7.42 12.86 12.68
N VAL A 109 7.76 12.23 11.56
CA VAL A 109 8.33 12.94 10.40
C VAL A 109 7.24 13.49 9.49
N LEU A 110 6.29 12.65 9.08
CA LEU A 110 5.26 13.05 8.11
C LEU A 110 3.97 13.52 8.78
N GLY A 111 3.77 13.35 10.08
CA GLY A 111 2.47 13.56 10.75
C GLY A 111 1.43 12.46 10.44
N ALA A 112 1.85 11.42 9.72
CA ALA A 112 1.06 10.25 9.41
C ALA A 112 1.99 9.03 9.22
N ALA A 113 1.41 7.84 9.32
CA ALA A 113 2.10 6.57 9.08
C ALA A 113 1.13 5.56 8.46
N GLN A 114 1.63 4.77 7.51
CA GLN A 114 0.90 3.63 6.96
C GLN A 114 1.45 2.35 7.59
N ALA A 115 0.57 1.44 7.99
CA ALA A 115 1.00 0.12 8.42
C ALA A 115 1.69 -0.60 7.26
N GLY A 116 2.86 -1.19 7.53
CA GLY A 116 3.55 -2.03 6.55
C GLY A 116 2.76 -3.29 6.20
N GLY A 117 1.96 -3.79 7.15
CA GLY A 117 1.07 -4.93 6.95
C GLY A 117 -0.26 -4.55 6.29
N VAL A 118 -0.72 -5.39 5.37
CA VAL A 118 -2.10 -5.36 4.85
C VAL A 118 -2.87 -6.56 5.38
N VAL A 119 -4.12 -6.34 5.76
CA VAL A 119 -4.95 -7.35 6.44
C VAL A 119 -6.15 -7.69 5.59
N PRO A 120 -6.44 -8.98 5.34
CA PRO A 120 -7.69 -9.38 4.72
C PRO A 120 -8.83 -9.16 5.72
N LEU A 121 -9.81 -8.32 5.35
CA LEU A 121 -10.99 -8.04 6.16
C LEU A 121 -12.24 -8.40 5.38
N ARG A 122 -13.27 -8.80 6.12
CA ARG A 122 -14.61 -9.11 5.62
C ARG A 122 -15.47 -7.85 5.60
N ALA A 123 -16.47 -7.77 4.74
CA ALA A 123 -17.42 -6.67 4.79
C ALA A 123 -18.09 -6.61 6.19
N GLY A 124 -18.11 -5.43 6.83
CA GLY A 124 -18.71 -5.26 8.15
C GLY A 124 -17.82 -4.52 9.16
N PRO A 125 -18.21 -4.56 10.45
CA PRO A 125 -17.51 -3.86 11.52
C PRO A 125 -16.23 -4.59 11.94
N HIS A 126 -15.17 -3.82 12.19
CA HIS A 126 -13.87 -4.26 12.70
C HIS A 126 -13.42 -3.37 13.86
N GLU A 127 -12.84 -3.96 14.89
CA GLU A 127 -12.27 -3.21 15.99
C GLU A 127 -10.84 -2.81 15.64
N VAL A 128 -10.54 -1.52 15.68
CA VAL A 128 -9.19 -0.98 15.52
C VAL A 128 -8.76 -0.35 16.84
N SER A 129 -7.63 -0.81 17.37
CA SER A 129 -7.13 -0.36 18.67
C SER A 129 -5.67 0.10 18.59
N GLY A 130 -5.35 1.19 19.28
CA GLY A 130 -4.05 1.85 19.26
C GLY A 130 -3.49 2.08 20.65
N TYR A 131 -2.24 1.70 20.87
CA TYR A 131 -1.46 1.97 22.08
C TYR A 131 -0.49 3.11 21.78
N LEU A 132 -0.59 4.20 22.55
CA LEU A 132 0.16 5.43 22.32
C LEU A 132 1.35 5.50 23.29
N ALA A 133 2.56 5.75 22.79
CA ALA A 133 3.75 5.89 23.63
C ALA A 133 3.96 7.35 24.08
N GLY A 134 4.17 7.57 25.38
CA GLY A 134 4.53 8.89 25.93
C GLY A 134 3.52 9.98 25.58
N ARG A 135 3.95 10.98 24.79
CA ARG A 135 3.12 12.11 24.32
C ARG A 135 2.50 11.88 22.93
N ALA A 136 2.48 10.65 22.44
CA ALA A 136 1.87 10.33 21.15
C ALA A 136 0.37 10.67 21.15
N ARG A 137 -0.14 11.09 19.99
CA ARG A 137 -1.55 11.42 19.77
C ARG A 137 -2.03 10.85 18.45
N VAL A 138 -3.30 10.54 18.37
CA VAL A 138 -3.97 10.12 17.14
C VAL A 138 -5.10 11.08 16.84
N ASP A 139 -5.09 11.61 15.62
CA ASP A 139 -6.05 12.60 15.14
C ASP A 139 -7.03 11.93 14.16
N ARG A 140 -6.54 11.00 13.33
CA ARG A 140 -7.36 10.25 12.36
C ARG A 140 -6.86 8.82 12.21
N VAL A 141 -7.80 7.89 12.06
CA VAL A 141 -7.56 6.49 11.74
C VAL A 141 -8.36 6.15 10.50
N GLU A 142 -7.72 5.51 9.52
CA GLU A 142 -8.35 5.08 8.28
C GLU A 142 -7.96 3.65 7.94
N LEU A 143 -8.96 2.82 7.65
CA LEU A 143 -8.76 1.59 6.89
C LEU A 143 -9.13 1.87 5.46
N ALA A 144 -8.21 1.70 4.53
CA ALA A 144 -8.47 1.84 3.10
C ALA A 144 -8.15 0.55 2.36
N ALA A 145 -8.96 0.18 1.37
CA ALA A 145 -8.70 -0.99 0.55
C ALA A 145 -7.35 -0.83 -0.18
N HIS A 146 -6.56 -1.89 -0.23
CA HIS A 146 -5.21 -1.88 -0.79
C HIS A 146 -5.24 -2.08 -2.31
N HIS A 147 -5.62 -1.02 -3.03
CA HIS A 147 -5.85 -1.04 -4.49
C HIS A 147 -4.59 -1.32 -5.33
N THR A 148 -3.40 -1.09 -4.78
CA THR A 148 -2.13 -1.38 -5.47
C THR A 148 -1.88 -2.88 -5.67
N LEU A 149 -2.65 -3.74 -4.99
CA LEU A 149 -2.70 -5.18 -5.28
C LEU A 149 -4.07 -5.54 -5.88
N CYS A 150 -4.20 -5.42 -7.20
CA CYS A 150 -5.34 -5.94 -7.96
C CYS A 150 -4.94 -7.10 -8.88
N ILE A 151 -5.19 -8.31 -8.40
CA ILE A 151 -4.99 -9.58 -9.10
C ILE A 151 -6.28 -9.94 -9.83
N ALA A 152 -6.31 -9.72 -11.14
CA ALA A 152 -7.46 -10.05 -11.97
C ALA A 152 -7.06 -10.42 -13.41
N PRO A 153 -7.90 -11.20 -14.12
CA PRO A 153 -7.88 -11.28 -15.58
C PRO A 153 -8.07 -9.90 -16.23
N ALA A 154 -7.82 -9.79 -17.54
CA ALA A 154 -7.87 -8.52 -18.28
C ALA A 154 -9.21 -7.78 -18.14
N ASP A 155 -10.31 -8.53 -18.12
CA ASP A 155 -11.67 -8.02 -18.00
C ASP A 155 -12.34 -8.37 -16.66
N GLY A 156 -11.52 -8.61 -15.63
CA GLY A 156 -11.96 -8.99 -14.29
C GLY A 156 -12.30 -10.48 -14.14
N TRP A 157 -12.67 -10.87 -12.93
CA TRP A 157 -13.12 -12.21 -12.59
C TRP A 157 -14.54 -12.51 -13.07
N HIS A 158 -14.69 -13.61 -13.81
CA HIS A 158 -15.97 -14.16 -14.30
C HIS A 158 -16.12 -15.64 -13.88
N ALA A 159 -16.83 -15.91 -12.79
CA ALA A 159 -16.77 -17.19 -12.07
C ALA A 159 -17.06 -18.45 -12.94
N SER A 160 -18.01 -18.36 -13.87
CA SER A 160 -18.42 -19.46 -14.75
C SER A 160 -17.54 -19.59 -16.01
N ARG A 161 -16.73 -18.56 -16.34
CA ARG A 161 -15.91 -18.58 -17.55
C ARG A 161 -14.78 -19.59 -17.40
N ALA A 162 -14.45 -20.30 -18.49
CA ALA A 162 -13.28 -21.17 -18.52
C ALA A 162 -11.99 -20.37 -18.28
N LEU A 163 -11.11 -20.88 -17.42
CA LEU A 163 -9.78 -20.33 -17.24
C LEU A 163 -8.95 -20.62 -18.49
N ARG A 164 -8.39 -19.58 -19.11
CA ARG A 164 -7.42 -19.67 -20.21
C ARG A 164 -6.01 -19.35 -19.72
N TYR A 165 -4.99 -19.82 -20.43
CA TYR A 165 -3.59 -19.65 -20.05
C TYR A 165 -3.20 -18.17 -19.89
N GLY A 166 -3.69 -17.28 -20.75
CA GLY A 166 -3.45 -15.83 -20.63
C GLY A 166 -3.94 -15.23 -19.30
N ALA A 167 -5.17 -15.57 -18.90
CA ALA A 167 -5.73 -15.13 -17.61
C ALA A 167 -4.96 -15.73 -16.42
N PHE A 168 -4.57 -17.01 -16.52
CA PHE A 168 -3.72 -17.66 -15.51
C PHE A 168 -2.38 -16.93 -15.36
N ALA A 169 -1.67 -16.70 -16.46
CA ALA A 169 -0.38 -16.01 -16.47
C ALA A 169 -0.48 -14.58 -15.93
N ARG A 170 -1.48 -13.82 -16.37
CA ARG A 170 -1.74 -12.47 -15.86
C ARG A 170 -1.95 -12.44 -14.35
N THR A 171 -2.81 -13.32 -13.84
CA THR A 171 -3.08 -13.36 -12.39
C THR A 171 -1.84 -13.74 -11.59
N LEU A 172 -1.03 -14.71 -12.04
CA LEU A 172 0.21 -15.05 -11.33
C LEU A 172 1.26 -13.93 -11.38
N VAL A 173 1.48 -13.31 -12.54
CA VAL A 173 2.44 -12.19 -12.67
C VAL A 173 2.04 -11.04 -11.74
N ARG A 174 0.75 -10.70 -11.68
CA ARG A 174 0.21 -9.67 -10.77
C ARG A 174 0.34 -10.04 -9.29
N SER A 175 0.10 -11.31 -8.94
CA SER A 175 0.25 -11.79 -7.56
C SER A 175 1.66 -11.51 -7.02
N PHE A 176 2.69 -11.53 -7.87
CA PHE A 176 4.08 -11.43 -7.42
C PHE A 176 4.77 -10.09 -7.75
N ASP A 177 4.02 -9.02 -8.05
CA ASP A 177 4.58 -7.70 -8.41
C ASP A 177 5.55 -7.76 -9.61
N LEU A 178 5.22 -8.60 -10.59
CA LEU A 178 6.05 -8.84 -11.78
C LEU A 178 5.57 -8.09 -13.01
N ASP A 179 4.54 -7.25 -12.89
CA ASP A 179 4.09 -6.35 -13.95
C ASP A 179 5.23 -5.45 -14.47
N ARG A 180 6.19 -5.09 -13.61
CA ARG A 180 7.40 -4.34 -14.01
C ARG A 180 8.30 -5.04 -15.03
N ARG A 181 8.10 -6.34 -15.25
CA ARG A 181 8.83 -7.12 -16.27
C ARG A 181 8.15 -7.10 -17.64
N LEU A 182 6.97 -6.48 -17.74
CA LEU A 182 6.29 -6.30 -19.01
C LEU A 182 7.09 -5.35 -19.92
N PRO A 183 7.04 -5.53 -21.25
CA PRO A 183 7.74 -4.66 -22.19
C PRO A 183 7.30 -3.21 -22.05
N VAL A 184 8.25 -2.28 -21.96
CA VAL A 184 7.99 -0.83 -21.93
C VAL A 184 7.60 -0.33 -23.32
N ILE A 185 6.70 0.66 -23.37
CA ILE A 185 6.39 1.44 -24.57
C ILE A 185 7.10 2.79 -24.40
N ALA A 186 8.32 2.90 -24.91
CA ALA A 186 9.20 4.04 -24.62
C ALA A 186 8.63 5.35 -25.18
N GLU A 187 7.98 5.28 -26.33
CA GLU A 187 7.40 6.40 -27.06
C GLU A 187 6.21 7.04 -26.34
N GLU A 188 5.53 6.30 -25.46
CA GLU A 188 4.39 6.78 -24.66
C GLU A 188 4.82 7.23 -23.25
N THR A 189 6.12 7.34 -22.95
CA THR A 189 6.61 7.73 -21.62
C THR A 189 6.32 9.20 -21.36
N PHE A 190 5.64 9.47 -20.24
CA PHE A 190 5.25 10.81 -19.83
C PHE A 190 6.15 11.32 -18.69
N ARG A 191 6.56 12.59 -18.75
CA ARG A 191 7.47 13.25 -17.79
C ARG A 191 6.88 14.58 -17.34
N VAL A 192 6.97 14.85 -16.04
CA VAL A 192 6.63 16.15 -15.43
C VAL A 192 7.75 16.56 -14.50
N GLU A 193 8.35 17.72 -14.77
CA GLU A 193 9.34 18.32 -13.86
C GLU A 193 8.70 18.59 -12.50
N GLY A 194 9.46 18.39 -11.44
CA GLY A 194 8.98 18.45 -10.06
C GLY A 194 8.39 19.82 -9.73
N GLU A 195 9.03 20.89 -10.21
CA GLU A 195 8.61 22.28 -10.05
C GLU A 195 7.30 22.64 -10.80
N HIS A 196 6.84 21.82 -11.75
CA HIS A 196 5.59 22.02 -12.47
C HIS A 196 4.41 21.29 -11.80
N PHE A 197 4.26 21.45 -10.49
CA PHE A 197 3.12 20.90 -9.73
C PHE A 197 1.86 21.78 -9.86
N ASP A 198 0.69 21.14 -9.85
CA ASP A 198 -0.63 21.81 -9.91
C ASP A 198 -1.00 22.50 -8.58
N GLY A 199 -0.45 22.01 -7.46
CA GLY A 199 -0.66 22.59 -6.14
C GLY A 199 0.26 22.00 -5.07
N ALA A 200 0.54 22.82 -4.05
CA ALA A 200 1.23 22.44 -2.84
C ALA A 200 0.38 22.81 -1.62
N SER A 201 0.30 21.91 -0.64
CA SER A 201 -0.39 22.17 0.62
C SER A 201 0.46 21.75 1.80
N GLU A 202 0.58 22.64 2.78
CA GLU A 202 1.19 22.32 4.07
C GLU A 202 0.22 21.47 4.88
N ILE A 203 0.70 20.35 5.43
CA ILE A 203 -0.13 19.50 6.27
C ILE A 203 0.31 19.58 7.73
N VAL A 204 -0.37 20.43 8.50
CA VAL A 204 -0.23 20.51 9.95
C VAL A 204 -1.19 19.51 10.61
N ALA A 205 -0.65 18.51 11.31
CA ALA A 205 -1.40 17.57 12.16
C ALA A 205 -2.75 17.06 11.59
N GLY A 206 -2.76 16.66 10.31
CA GLY A 206 -3.91 15.99 9.70
C GLY A 206 -5.08 16.87 9.27
N VAL A 207 -4.95 18.20 9.34
CA VAL A 207 -5.91 19.13 8.74
C VAL A 207 -5.20 19.85 7.59
N PRO A 208 -5.68 19.71 6.33
CA PRO A 208 -5.20 20.55 5.23
C PRO A 208 -5.46 22.00 5.60
N SER A 209 -4.40 22.77 5.85
CA SER A 209 -4.57 24.21 6.11
C SER A 209 -4.81 24.88 4.76
N GLY A 210 -5.93 25.58 4.61
CA GLY A 210 -6.30 26.32 3.39
C GLY A 210 -5.47 27.57 3.13
N LEU A 211 -4.32 27.70 3.79
CA LEU A 211 -3.32 28.73 3.53
C LEU A 211 -2.30 28.08 2.57
N GLY A 212 -2.20 28.60 1.35
CA GLY A 212 -1.34 28.04 0.29
C GLY A 212 0.05 27.68 0.82
N GLY A 213 0.44 26.41 0.63
CA GLY A 213 1.63 25.83 1.24
C GLY A 213 2.93 26.37 0.63
N GLY A 214 3.94 26.54 1.47
CA GLY A 214 5.28 27.08 1.19
C GLY A 214 6.20 26.19 0.34
N GLY A 215 5.63 25.36 -0.54
CA GLY A 215 6.39 24.59 -1.51
C GLY A 215 7.10 25.52 -2.47
N SER A 216 8.42 25.39 -2.54
CA SER A 216 9.25 26.24 -3.39
C SER A 216 9.87 25.44 -4.52
N ALA A 217 9.93 26.06 -5.70
CA ALA A 217 10.82 25.62 -6.74
C ALA A 217 12.26 25.96 -6.31
N GLY A 218 13.09 24.95 -6.06
CA GLY A 218 14.51 25.16 -5.74
C GLY A 218 15.35 25.40 -6.99
N VAL A 219 16.51 26.06 -6.86
CA VAL A 219 17.48 26.31 -7.94
C VAL A 219 18.86 25.81 -7.49
N PRO A 220 19.67 25.16 -8.35
CA PRO A 220 20.90 24.52 -7.92
C PRO A 220 21.95 25.51 -7.39
N SER A 221 22.37 25.31 -6.14
CA SER A 221 23.65 25.81 -5.63
C SER A 221 24.46 24.65 -5.05
N GLY A 222 25.53 24.24 -5.74
CA GLY A 222 26.54 23.32 -5.21
C GLY A 222 26.16 21.83 -5.07
N LEU A 223 25.14 21.33 -5.77
CA LEU A 223 24.73 19.93 -5.69
C LEU A 223 25.55 19.02 -6.62
N GLY A 224 25.92 17.83 -6.12
CA GLY A 224 26.72 16.81 -6.84
C GLY A 224 25.99 16.06 -7.97
N SER A 225 24.69 16.32 -8.18
CA SER A 225 23.93 15.91 -9.36
C SER A 225 22.96 17.03 -9.72
N PRO A 226 23.02 17.59 -10.95
CA PRO A 226 22.11 18.64 -11.35
C PRO A 226 20.67 18.10 -11.44
N ALA A 227 19.74 18.92 -10.97
CA ALA A 227 18.31 18.74 -11.21
C ALA A 227 18.02 18.71 -12.73
N SER A 228 16.99 17.96 -13.12
CA SER A 228 16.37 18.09 -14.44
C SER A 228 15.78 19.49 -14.56
N GLY A 229 15.87 20.12 -15.73
CA GLY A 229 15.28 21.45 -15.96
C GLY A 229 15.87 22.63 -15.15
N GLY A 230 16.70 22.37 -14.13
CA GLY A 230 17.24 23.38 -13.22
C GLY A 230 16.34 23.72 -12.02
N GLY A 231 15.23 22.99 -11.83
CA GLY A 231 14.24 23.18 -10.76
C GLY A 231 13.92 21.90 -10.00
N TRP A 232 13.27 22.01 -8.83
CA TRP A 232 12.65 20.86 -8.14
C TRP A 232 11.58 21.34 -7.15
N ALA A 233 10.62 20.47 -6.80
CA ALA A 233 9.72 20.68 -5.68
C ALA A 233 10.38 20.26 -4.36
N GLU A 234 10.36 21.11 -3.32
CA GLU A 234 10.93 20.79 -2.00
C GLU A 234 10.03 21.24 -0.86
N ALA A 235 9.86 20.35 0.11
CA ALA A 235 9.22 20.67 1.38
C ALA A 235 10.24 21.36 2.29
N ALA A 236 10.08 22.66 2.56
CA ALA A 236 11.11 23.44 3.22
C ALA A 236 11.21 23.15 4.73
N SER A 237 10.16 23.48 5.49
CA SER A 237 10.18 23.48 6.97
C SER A 237 9.17 22.54 7.62
N SER A 238 8.16 22.10 6.88
CA SER A 238 7.09 21.21 7.34
C SER A 238 6.77 20.17 6.26
N PRO A 239 6.10 19.05 6.61
CA PRO A 239 5.67 18.09 5.60
C PRO A 239 4.71 18.74 4.61
N GLU A 240 4.96 18.54 3.32
CA GLU A 240 4.15 19.09 2.24
C GLU A 240 3.63 18.00 1.32
N GLU A 241 2.46 18.24 0.74
CA GLU A 241 1.89 17.43 -0.33
C GLU A 241 1.93 18.17 -1.66
N PHE A 242 2.63 17.60 -2.63
CA PHE A 242 2.69 18.06 -4.01
C PHE A 242 1.71 17.27 -4.89
N THR A 243 1.05 17.96 -5.83
CA THR A 243 0.06 17.35 -6.73
C THR A 243 0.43 17.57 -8.19
N TRP A 244 0.33 16.52 -9.01
CA TRP A 244 0.48 16.57 -10.47
C TRP A 244 -0.69 15.86 -11.16
N SER A 245 -1.02 16.31 -12.37
CA SER A 245 -2.01 15.67 -13.24
C SER A 245 -1.33 14.98 -14.41
N ILE A 246 -1.71 13.73 -14.65
CA ILE A 246 -1.19 12.90 -15.74
C ILE A 246 -2.36 12.39 -16.57
N TRP A 247 -2.19 12.27 -17.89
CA TRP A 247 -3.23 11.78 -18.80
C TRP A 247 -2.78 10.49 -19.48
N LEU A 248 -3.70 9.53 -19.59
CA LEU A 248 -3.53 8.29 -20.36
C LEU A 248 -4.62 8.21 -21.43
N ASP A 249 -4.24 8.02 -22.69
CA ASP A 249 -5.21 7.90 -23.78
C ASP A 249 -5.95 6.56 -23.77
N GLU A 250 -5.30 5.52 -23.28
CA GLU A 250 -5.82 4.16 -23.20
C GLU A 250 -5.49 3.53 -21.84
N PRO A 251 -6.23 2.50 -21.40
CA PRO A 251 -5.86 1.73 -20.22
C PRO A 251 -4.48 1.08 -20.43
N ARG A 252 -3.61 1.22 -19.43
CA ARG A 252 -2.22 0.72 -19.45
C ARG A 252 -1.83 0.16 -18.11
N VAL A 253 -0.89 -0.79 -18.11
CA VAL A 253 -0.06 -1.02 -16.92
C VAL A 253 1.04 0.01 -16.96
N VAL A 254 1.19 0.78 -15.88
CA VAL A 254 2.18 1.84 -15.80
C VAL A 254 3.10 1.63 -14.61
N THR A 255 4.36 2.00 -14.79
CA THR A 255 5.29 2.22 -13.69
C THR A 255 5.42 3.71 -13.45
N LEU A 256 5.01 4.16 -12.26
CA LEU A 256 5.35 5.50 -11.79
C LEU A 256 6.72 5.44 -11.12
N ARG A 257 7.65 6.28 -11.55
CA ARG A 257 8.92 6.51 -10.87
C ARG A 257 9.13 7.99 -10.63
N ALA A 258 9.80 8.31 -9.54
CA ALA A 258 10.13 9.66 -9.15
C ALA A 258 11.63 9.78 -8.96
N ARG A 259 12.21 10.88 -9.44
CA ARG A 259 13.58 11.26 -9.13
C ARG A 259 13.55 12.13 -7.88
N THR A 260 14.04 11.60 -6.77
CA THR A 260 13.89 12.23 -5.44
C THR A 260 15.22 12.40 -4.73
N ARG A 261 15.32 13.39 -3.87
CA ARG A 261 16.44 13.64 -2.96
C ARG A 261 15.93 13.65 -1.52
N GLY A 262 16.69 13.03 -0.63
CA GLY A 262 16.31 12.87 0.78
C GLY A 262 16.10 11.39 1.13
N THR A 263 16.32 11.05 2.39
CA THR A 263 16.20 9.69 2.93
C THR A 263 14.94 9.44 3.78
N PRO A 264 14.15 10.43 4.23
CA PRO A 264 12.89 10.12 4.90
C PRO A 264 11.91 9.39 3.98
N GLU A 265 11.04 8.61 4.61
CA GLU A 265 9.87 8.00 3.97
C GLU A 265 8.98 9.06 3.30
N GLN A 266 8.30 8.66 2.22
CA GLN A 266 7.37 9.48 1.46
C GLN A 266 6.06 8.72 1.23
N PHE A 267 4.93 9.41 1.27
CA PHE A 267 3.64 8.82 0.90
C PHE A 267 3.21 9.29 -0.47
N TRP A 268 2.95 8.32 -1.34
CA TRP A 268 2.50 8.58 -2.69
C TRP A 268 1.09 8.06 -2.88
N SER A 269 0.30 8.76 -3.70
CA SER A 269 -0.97 8.24 -4.16
C SER A 269 -1.27 8.59 -5.62
N ILE A 270 -2.02 7.72 -6.29
CA ILE A 270 -2.71 8.03 -7.54
C ILE A 270 -4.21 7.98 -7.27
N ASP A 271 -4.91 9.06 -7.63
CA ASP A 271 -6.35 9.27 -7.44
C ASP A 271 -6.81 9.11 -5.98
N GLY A 272 -5.90 9.28 -5.02
CA GLY A 272 -6.14 9.06 -3.59
C GLY A 272 -6.38 7.59 -3.17
N ARG A 273 -6.51 6.66 -4.12
CA ARG A 273 -6.87 5.25 -3.89
C ARG A 273 -5.68 4.31 -4.01
N TYR A 274 -4.78 4.54 -4.97
CA TYR A 274 -3.58 3.73 -5.15
C TYR A 274 -2.48 4.31 -4.28
N ARG A 275 -2.28 3.76 -3.08
CA ARG A 275 -1.35 4.32 -2.09
C ARG A 275 -0.07 3.49 -1.98
N ALA A 276 1.06 4.15 -1.86
CA ALA A 276 2.33 3.51 -1.58
C ALA A 276 3.16 4.35 -0.62
N THR A 277 3.97 3.64 0.13
CA THR A 277 5.05 4.19 0.93
C THR A 277 6.34 3.98 0.15
N LEU A 278 7.06 5.06 -0.13
CA LEU A 278 8.38 5.00 -0.73
C LEU A 278 9.42 5.32 0.35
N GLN A 279 10.36 4.39 0.53
CA GLN A 279 11.59 4.63 1.28
C GLN A 279 12.70 4.86 0.24
N PRO A 280 13.13 6.11 -0.03
CA PRO A 280 14.14 6.37 -1.05
C PRO A 280 15.48 5.72 -0.70
N ASP A 281 16.25 5.37 -1.74
CA ASP A 281 17.61 4.85 -1.55
C ASP A 281 18.48 5.87 -0.80
N ALA A 282 19.21 5.39 0.21
CA ALA A 282 20.00 6.22 1.12
C ALA A 282 21.29 6.75 0.46
N PHE A 283 21.15 7.75 -0.43
CA PHE A 283 22.26 8.52 -0.98
C PHE A 283 22.10 9.99 -0.60
N PRO A 284 22.74 10.43 0.50
CA PRO A 284 22.62 11.80 0.97
C PRO A 284 23.00 12.80 -0.12
N GLY A 285 22.11 13.75 -0.40
CA GLY A 285 22.38 14.89 -1.29
C GLY A 285 22.32 14.61 -2.80
N LEU A 286 22.00 13.39 -3.23
CA LEU A 286 21.84 13.07 -4.66
C LEU A 286 20.38 12.78 -5.02
N PHE A 287 20.01 13.15 -6.24
CA PHE A 287 18.74 12.76 -6.83
C PHE A 287 18.82 11.34 -7.39
N THR A 288 17.97 10.44 -6.89
CA THR A 288 17.91 9.03 -7.31
C THR A 288 16.55 8.69 -7.91
N TRP A 289 16.56 7.82 -8.91
CA TRP A 289 15.32 7.29 -9.50
C TRP A 289 14.76 6.18 -8.62
N ASN A 290 13.58 6.43 -8.07
CA ASN A 290 12.87 5.51 -7.20
C ASN A 290 11.57 5.08 -7.86
N ARG A 291 11.32 3.77 -7.89
CA ARG A 291 10.03 3.24 -8.35
C ARG A 291 8.99 3.44 -7.24
N VAL A 292 7.87 4.08 -7.57
CA VAL A 292 6.76 4.31 -6.65
C VAL A 292 5.70 3.21 -6.81
N PHE A 293 5.21 3.02 -8.04
CA PHE A 293 4.14 2.06 -8.35
C PHE A 293 4.49 1.22 -9.58
N THR A 294 3.88 0.04 -9.66
CA THR A 294 3.61 -0.62 -10.95
C THR A 294 2.20 -1.19 -10.89
N LEU A 295 1.26 -0.61 -11.63
CA LEU A 295 -0.15 -0.97 -11.52
C LEU A 295 -0.93 -0.69 -12.81
N PRO A 296 -2.07 -1.36 -13.03
CA PRO A 296 -2.99 -1.00 -14.11
C PRO A 296 -3.74 0.30 -13.78
N LEU A 297 -3.80 1.21 -14.75
CA LEU A 297 -4.64 2.40 -14.75
C LEU A 297 -5.63 2.37 -15.93
N SER A 298 -6.79 3.00 -15.74
CA SER A 298 -7.74 3.27 -16.81
C SER A 298 -7.22 4.37 -17.74
N ALA A 299 -7.92 4.60 -18.86
CA ALA A 299 -7.73 5.83 -19.61
C ALA A 299 -8.29 7.03 -18.84
N GLY A 300 -7.78 8.23 -19.15
CA GLY A 300 -8.23 9.50 -18.62
C GLY A 300 -7.19 10.21 -17.75
N ARG A 301 -7.66 11.20 -17.00
CA ARG A 301 -6.84 12.00 -16.08
C ARG A 301 -6.65 11.25 -14.76
N HIS A 302 -5.41 11.23 -14.30
CA HIS A 302 -4.99 10.72 -13.01
C HIS A 302 -4.31 11.82 -12.20
N VAL A 303 -4.60 11.86 -10.89
CA VAL A 303 -4.00 12.82 -9.96
C VAL A 303 -2.96 12.11 -9.12
N VAL A 304 -1.69 12.47 -9.32
CA VAL A 304 -0.56 11.96 -8.52
C VAL A 304 -0.31 12.92 -7.37
N ARG A 305 -0.22 12.39 -6.14
CA ARG A 305 0.12 13.16 -4.95
C ARG A 305 1.33 12.56 -4.26
N ALA A 306 2.24 13.40 -3.80
CA ALA A 306 3.38 13.00 -2.99
C ALA A 306 3.46 13.85 -1.73
N ARG A 307 3.30 13.22 -0.57
CA ARG A 307 3.59 13.83 0.73
C ARG A 307 5.01 13.48 1.13
N VAL A 308 5.83 14.51 1.34
CA VAL A 308 7.24 14.35 1.67
C VAL A 308 7.61 15.10 2.95
N ALA A 309 8.69 14.65 3.58
CA ALA A 309 9.21 15.25 4.79
C ALA A 309 10.00 16.55 4.49
N PRO A 310 10.16 17.44 5.48
CA PRO A 310 11.06 18.59 5.36
C PRO A 310 12.45 18.20 4.84
N GLY A 311 13.02 19.01 3.94
CA GLY A 311 14.31 18.78 3.29
C GLY A 311 14.32 17.68 2.22
N THR A 312 13.16 17.11 1.90
CA THR A 312 12.98 16.15 0.80
C THR A 312 12.56 16.89 -0.45
N ALA A 313 13.15 16.52 -1.59
CA ALA A 313 12.86 17.12 -2.88
C ALA A 313 12.46 16.09 -3.95
N ILE A 314 11.62 16.52 -4.88
CA ILE A 314 11.17 15.78 -6.06
C ILE A 314 11.57 16.59 -7.29
N ASP A 315 12.41 16.00 -8.13
CA ASP A 315 12.97 16.62 -9.34
C ASP A 315 12.16 16.28 -10.59
N LEU A 316 11.74 15.02 -10.72
CA LEU A 316 11.03 14.57 -11.91
C LEU A 316 10.08 13.44 -11.56
N VAL A 317 8.86 13.49 -12.07
CA VAL A 317 7.90 12.39 -12.03
C VAL A 317 7.76 11.82 -13.42
N GLU A 318 7.94 10.50 -13.56
CA GLU A 318 7.81 9.82 -14.84
C GLU A 318 6.81 8.65 -14.75
N MET A 319 5.92 8.59 -15.73
CA MET A 319 5.00 7.48 -15.94
C MET A 319 5.43 6.70 -17.18
N VAL A 320 5.82 5.44 -16.96
CA VAL A 320 6.31 4.52 -17.98
C VAL A 320 5.23 3.50 -18.30
N PRO A 321 4.57 3.57 -19.47
CA PRO A 321 3.57 2.58 -19.87
C PRO A 321 4.22 1.28 -20.34
N HIS A 322 3.49 0.18 -20.10
CA HIS A 322 3.89 -1.17 -20.48
C HIS A 322 2.85 -1.82 -21.37
N ARG A 323 3.31 -2.64 -22.31
CA ARG A 323 2.48 -3.57 -23.06
C ARG A 323 1.95 -4.66 -22.13
N SER A 324 0.62 -4.74 -22.02
CA SER A 324 -0.05 -5.61 -21.06
C SER A 324 -1.04 -6.58 -21.73
N THR A 325 -0.70 -7.14 -22.89
CA THR A 325 -1.52 -8.19 -23.53
C THR A 325 -1.34 -9.53 -22.83
N ASP A 326 -2.28 -10.45 -22.99
CA ASP A 326 -2.15 -11.80 -22.41
C ASP A 326 -0.91 -12.56 -22.92
N ALA A 327 -0.44 -12.27 -24.14
CA ALA A 327 0.79 -12.82 -24.69
C ALA A 327 2.04 -12.28 -23.97
N ASP A 328 2.02 -11.02 -23.53
CA ASP A 328 3.12 -10.42 -22.78
C ASP A 328 3.24 -11.03 -21.38
N TYR A 329 2.09 -11.23 -20.71
CA TYR A 329 2.03 -11.95 -19.43
C TYR A 329 2.50 -13.40 -19.53
N ALA A 330 2.07 -14.12 -20.58
CA ALA A 330 2.55 -15.47 -20.87
C ALA A 330 4.08 -15.51 -21.02
N ARG A 331 4.66 -14.54 -21.74
CA ARG A 331 6.11 -14.44 -21.93
C ARG A 331 6.86 -14.19 -20.62
N VAL A 332 6.34 -13.30 -19.76
CA VAL A 332 6.92 -13.05 -18.42
C VAL A 332 6.91 -14.34 -17.59
N LEU A 333 5.78 -15.07 -17.57
CA LEU A 333 5.65 -16.30 -16.79
C LEU A 333 6.58 -17.41 -17.32
N MET A 334 6.72 -17.55 -18.64
CA MET A 334 7.69 -18.46 -19.25
C MET A 334 9.13 -18.14 -18.85
N GLY A 335 9.50 -16.84 -18.83
CA GLY A 335 10.82 -16.40 -18.36
C GLY A 335 11.11 -16.70 -16.89
N LEU A 336 10.10 -17.04 -16.09
CA LEU A 336 10.24 -17.50 -14.70
C LEU A 336 10.39 -19.03 -14.59
N GLY A 337 10.34 -19.75 -15.72
CA GLY A 337 10.44 -21.20 -15.78
C GLY A 337 9.11 -21.93 -15.56
N PHE A 338 7.97 -21.29 -15.82
CA PHE A 338 6.68 -22.00 -15.94
C PHE A 338 6.51 -22.55 -17.36
N ARG A 339 5.67 -23.57 -17.52
CA ARG A 339 5.40 -24.13 -18.85
C ARG A 339 4.61 -23.13 -19.70
N GLY A 340 5.15 -22.77 -20.86
CA GLY A 340 4.52 -21.89 -21.84
C GLY A 340 3.31 -22.50 -22.56
N ASP A 341 2.41 -21.64 -23.03
CA ASP A 341 1.33 -21.98 -23.96
C ASP A 341 0.82 -20.76 -24.74
N VAL A 342 -0.03 -21.01 -25.72
CA VAL A 342 -0.84 -19.99 -26.38
C VAL A 342 -1.86 -19.42 -25.38
N PRO A 343 -2.05 -18.10 -25.28
CA PRO A 343 -2.94 -17.49 -24.30
C PRO A 343 -4.39 -18.01 -24.28
N ALA A 344 -4.90 -18.45 -25.44
CA ALA A 344 -6.26 -18.97 -25.56
C ALA A 344 -6.45 -20.38 -24.99
N THR A 345 -5.37 -21.12 -24.72
CA THR A 345 -5.42 -22.53 -24.31
C THR A 345 -6.16 -22.69 -22.98
N PRO A 346 -7.17 -23.58 -22.90
CA PRO A 346 -7.88 -23.86 -21.66
C PRO A 346 -6.97 -24.47 -20.60
N MET A 347 -7.14 -24.03 -19.35
CA MET A 347 -6.43 -24.58 -18.20
C MET A 347 -7.23 -25.74 -17.58
N THR A 348 -6.57 -26.89 -17.42
CA THR A 348 -7.13 -28.04 -16.70
C THR A 348 -6.72 -28.00 -15.23
N ARG A 349 -7.50 -28.68 -14.37
CA ARG A 349 -7.18 -28.77 -12.93
C ARG A 349 -5.81 -29.44 -12.71
N ALA A 350 -5.50 -30.47 -13.49
CA ALA A 350 -4.22 -31.18 -13.42
C ALA A 350 -3.04 -30.28 -13.79
N ARG A 351 -3.19 -29.46 -14.84
CA ARG A 351 -2.15 -28.52 -15.25
C ARG A 351 -1.90 -27.45 -14.19
N VAL A 352 -2.94 -26.80 -13.69
CA VAL A 352 -2.77 -25.78 -12.63
C VAL A 352 -2.11 -26.39 -11.40
N ARG A 353 -2.50 -27.61 -10.99
CA ARG A 353 -1.84 -28.30 -9.89
C ARG A 353 -0.34 -28.48 -10.14
N ALA A 354 0.04 -28.95 -11.34
CA ALA A 354 1.44 -29.16 -11.70
C ALA A 354 2.27 -27.87 -11.61
N GLU A 355 1.73 -26.74 -12.09
CA GLU A 355 2.41 -25.43 -11.99
C GLU A 355 2.58 -24.97 -10.53
N LEU A 356 1.54 -25.13 -9.71
CA LEU A 356 1.57 -24.73 -8.29
C LEU A 356 2.52 -25.59 -7.43
N THR A 357 2.73 -26.85 -7.81
CA THR A 357 3.70 -27.73 -7.15
C THR A 357 5.12 -27.61 -7.72
N GLY A 358 5.29 -26.82 -8.79
CA GLY A 358 6.57 -26.63 -9.45
C GLY A 358 7.52 -25.74 -8.63
N ALA A 359 8.83 -25.98 -8.78
CA ALA A 359 9.87 -25.21 -8.09
C ALA A 359 9.79 -23.69 -8.36
N SER A 360 9.34 -23.30 -9.56
CA SER A 360 9.17 -21.90 -9.95
C SER A 360 8.12 -21.18 -9.10
N PHE A 361 7.00 -21.85 -8.79
CA PHE A 361 5.97 -21.28 -7.92
C PHE A 361 6.44 -21.16 -6.48
N GLY A 362 7.11 -22.20 -5.94
CA GLY A 362 7.63 -22.18 -4.57
C GLY A 362 8.63 -21.04 -4.29
N ARG A 363 9.41 -20.61 -5.30
CA ARG A 363 10.29 -19.44 -5.18
C ARG A 363 9.53 -18.11 -5.12
N LEU A 364 8.38 -18.02 -5.79
CA LEU A 364 7.59 -16.79 -5.89
C LEU A 364 6.76 -16.53 -4.63
N THR A 365 6.19 -17.56 -4.01
CA THR A 365 5.34 -17.41 -2.81
C THR A 365 6.07 -16.81 -1.61
N GLN A 366 7.37 -17.11 -1.43
CA GLN A 366 8.19 -16.48 -0.39
C GLN A 366 8.34 -14.95 -0.57
N GLY A 367 8.24 -14.45 -1.80
CA GLY A 367 8.25 -13.01 -2.09
C GLY A 367 6.92 -12.33 -1.74
N PHE A 368 5.80 -12.99 -2.02
CA PHE A 368 4.46 -12.46 -1.75
C PHE A 368 4.22 -12.21 -0.25
N TRP A 369 4.59 -13.16 0.59
CA TRP A 369 4.40 -13.03 2.05
C TRP A 369 5.16 -11.87 2.66
N ARG A 370 6.37 -11.58 2.14
CA ARG A 370 7.13 -10.39 2.55
C ARG A 370 6.43 -9.09 2.13
N LYS A 371 5.73 -9.07 1.00
CA LYS A 371 4.94 -7.91 0.56
C LYS A 371 3.73 -7.67 1.47
N LEU A 372 2.98 -8.72 1.84
CA LEU A 372 1.79 -8.55 2.68
C LEU A 372 2.11 -8.21 4.13
N ALA A 373 3.19 -8.77 4.69
CA ALA A 373 3.55 -8.58 6.09
C ALA A 373 4.21 -7.21 6.38
N GLY A 374 4.68 -6.49 5.36
CA GLY A 374 5.58 -5.34 5.53
C GLY A 374 7.01 -5.78 5.86
N ASP A 375 7.92 -4.82 6.11
CA ASP A 375 9.27 -5.15 6.57
C ASP A 375 9.18 -5.83 7.95
N ARG A 376 9.83 -7.00 8.10
CA ARG A 376 9.82 -7.78 9.35
C ARG A 376 10.47 -7.04 10.52
N ARG A 377 11.20 -5.94 10.26
CA ARG A 377 11.70 -5.02 11.29
C ARG A 377 10.58 -4.30 12.07
N ASP A 378 9.36 -4.29 11.53
CA ASP A 378 8.17 -3.72 12.17
C ASP A 378 7.36 -4.75 12.99
N HIS A 379 7.80 -6.01 13.02
CA HIS A 379 7.35 -7.03 13.97
C HIS A 379 8.16 -6.95 15.26
N PRO A 380 7.54 -7.23 16.43
CA PRO A 380 7.94 -6.63 17.69
C PRO A 380 9.35 -7.03 18.11
N LEU A 381 10.26 -6.05 18.14
CA LEU A 381 11.03 -5.88 19.36
C LEU A 381 10.00 -5.55 20.44
N VAL A 382 9.88 -6.44 21.43
CA VAL A 382 9.18 -6.14 22.67
C VAL A 382 9.83 -4.86 23.20
N LEU A 383 9.18 -3.72 23.03
CA LEU A 383 9.36 -2.64 23.98
C LEU A 383 8.93 -3.28 25.29
N VAL A 384 9.91 -3.72 26.07
CA VAL A 384 9.71 -4.17 27.44
C VAL A 384 8.84 -3.09 28.04
N ASP A 385 7.63 -3.49 28.43
CA ASP A 385 6.77 -2.65 29.22
C ASP A 385 7.67 -2.07 30.32
N LEU A 386 7.89 -0.75 30.28
CA LEU A 386 7.94 -0.04 31.53
C LEU A 386 6.50 -0.10 32.06
N GLU A 387 6.07 -1.29 32.47
CA GLU A 387 5.19 -1.40 33.60
C GLU A 387 5.90 -0.54 34.65
N PRO A 388 5.27 0.53 35.15
CA PRO A 388 5.72 1.06 36.41
C PRO A 388 5.64 -0.15 37.34
N GLN A 389 6.81 -0.68 37.72
CA GLN A 389 6.88 -1.62 38.83
C GLN A 389 5.95 -1.01 39.86
N ARG A 390 4.87 -1.73 40.18
CA ARG A 390 4.11 -1.41 41.37
C ARG A 390 5.18 -1.21 42.41
N ALA A 391 5.28 -0.01 42.96
CA ALA A 391 5.99 0.18 44.19
C ALA A 391 5.30 -0.78 45.15
N THR A 392 5.86 -1.97 45.29
CA THR A 392 5.61 -2.82 46.44
C THR A 392 6.21 -2.01 47.56
N SER A 393 5.41 -1.11 48.11
CA SER A 393 5.50 -0.70 49.50
C SER A 393 5.27 -1.95 50.34
N GLY A 394 6.26 -2.84 50.33
CA GLY A 394 6.47 -3.78 51.42
C GLY A 394 7.17 -2.99 52.52
N PRO A 395 6.73 -3.12 53.79
CA PRO A 395 7.40 -2.44 54.88
C PRO A 395 8.86 -2.89 54.92
N LEU A 396 9.78 -1.93 55.03
CA LEU A 396 11.18 -2.17 55.35
C LEU A 396 11.24 -3.00 56.63
N ALA A 397 11.56 -4.29 56.51
CA ALA A 397 11.95 -5.08 57.66
C ALA A 397 13.34 -4.59 58.11
N PRO A 398 13.52 -4.23 59.39
CA PRO A 398 14.81 -3.81 59.88
C PRO A 398 15.75 -5.02 59.97
N LEU A 399 16.92 -4.91 59.34
CA LEU A 399 18.07 -5.76 59.65
C LEU A 399 18.57 -5.38 61.04
N LEU A 400 18.29 -6.22 62.04
CA LEU A 400 19.01 -6.18 63.32
C LEU A 400 20.24 -7.09 63.21
N PRO A 401 21.45 -6.61 63.56
CA PRO A 401 22.60 -7.47 63.72
C PRO A 401 22.62 -8.11 65.11
N GLY A 402 22.80 -9.43 65.14
CA GLY A 402 23.62 -10.14 66.12
C GLY A 402 23.13 -10.30 67.57
N GLU A 403 23.23 -11.56 68.00
CA GLU A 403 23.59 -12.06 69.35
C GLU A 403 22.48 -12.72 70.21
N PHE A 404 22.80 -14.00 70.49
CA PHE A 404 22.24 -15.03 71.39
C PHE A 404 21.12 -15.94 70.86
#